data_AF-A0A7K2QC96-F1
#
_entry.id   AF-A0A7K2QC96-F1
#
_cell.length_a   1.000
_cell.length_b   1.000
_cell.length_c   1.000
_cell.angle_alpha   90.00
_cell.angle_beta   90.00
_cell.angle_gamma   90.00
#
_symmetry.space_group_name_H-M   'P 1'
#
loop_
_entity.id
_entity.type
_entity.pdbx_description
1 polymer ?
#
loop_
_entity_poly.entity_id
_entity_poly.type
_entity_poly.pdbx_seq_one_letter_code
_entity_poly.pdbx_strand_id
1 'polypeptide(L)' 'GDEVVLPANTFIATAGAVARIGARPVLVDCVPDTLLMDPQAALAAVGPATRAVVPVHLYGQCAPAAELA' A
#
# COMPACT_ATOMS: atom_id res chain seq x y z
N GLY A 1 4.35 -15.49 -7.15
CA GLY A 1 5.26 -14.88 -6.16
C GLY A 1 4.42 -14.11 -5.17
N ASP A 2 4.99 -13.72 -4.04
CA ASP A 2 4.25 -12.96 -3.04
C ASP A 2 4.03 -11.51 -3.49
N GLU A 3 2.84 -10.98 -3.26
CA GLU A 3 2.44 -9.62 -3.59
C GLU A 3 2.21 -8.78 -2.34
N VAL A 4 2.65 -7.53 -2.36
CA VAL A 4 2.46 -6.57 -1.27
C VAL A 4 1.77 -5.33 -1.81
N VAL A 5 0.58 -5.05 -1.30
CA VAL A 5 -0.25 -3.91 -1.70
C VAL A 5 0.19 -2.67 -0.91
N LEU A 6 0.55 -1.58 -1.58
CA LEU A 6 1.10 -0.36 -0.94
C LEU A 6 0.81 0.90 -1.79
N PRO A 7 0.81 2.11 -1.20
CA PRO A 7 0.48 3.32 -1.95
C PRO A 7 1.53 3.66 -3.00
N ALA A 8 1.09 4.08 -4.19
CA ALA A 8 1.97 4.65 -5.21
C ALA A 8 2.61 5.96 -4.73
N ASN A 9 1.85 6.76 -3.96
CA ASN A 9 2.33 7.99 -3.36
C ASN A 9 3.00 7.72 -2.00
N THR A 10 4.30 7.43 -2.03
CA THR A 10 5.13 7.17 -0.84
C THR A 10 6.61 7.42 -1.13
N PHE A 11 7.47 7.29 -0.12
CA PHE A 11 8.91 7.25 -0.32
C PHE A 11 9.37 5.92 -0.94
N ILE A 12 10.33 5.97 -1.86
CA ILE A 12 10.78 4.81 -2.65
C ILE A 12 11.23 3.60 -1.82
N ALA A 13 11.68 3.82 -0.57
CA ALA A 13 12.07 2.74 0.32
C ALA A 13 10.92 1.76 0.62
N THR A 14 9.64 2.18 0.59
CA THR A 14 8.50 1.30 0.81
C THR A 14 8.43 0.21 -0.27
N ALA A 15 8.40 0.60 -1.55
CA ALA A 15 8.40 -0.35 -2.66
C ALA A 15 9.75 -1.07 -2.80
N GLY A 16 10.85 -0.38 -2.52
CA GLY A 16 12.20 -0.93 -2.57
C GLY A 16 12.42 -2.06 -1.56
N ALA A 17 11.85 -1.97 -0.36
CA ALA A 17 11.92 -3.05 0.64
C ALA A 17 11.19 -4.31 0.16
N VAL A 18 10.00 -4.15 -0.43
CA VAL A 18 9.22 -5.26 -1.03
C VAL A 18 10.01 -5.92 -2.17
N ALA A 19 10.55 -5.12 -3.09
CA ALA A 19 11.33 -5.65 -4.20
C ALA A 19 12.61 -6.38 -3.73
N ARG A 20 13.29 -5.86 -2.69
CA ARG A 20 14.52 -6.45 -2.13
C ARG A 20 14.31 -7.84 -1.53
N ILE A 21 13.12 -8.15 -1.03
CA ILE A 21 12.79 -9.49 -0.50
C ILE A 21 12.27 -10.45 -1.60
N GLY A 22 12.25 -10.03 -2.86
CA GLY A 22 11.76 -10.83 -3.98
C GLY A 22 10.23 -10.86 -4.14
N ALA A 23 9.50 -10.05 -3.38
CA ALA A 23 8.06 -9.87 -3.54
C ALA A 23 7.75 -8.79 -4.60
N ARG A 24 6.53 -8.79 -5.14
CA ARG A 24 6.06 -7.81 -6.13
C ARG A 24 5.26 -6.69 -5.45
N PRO A 25 5.66 -5.42 -5.59
CA PRO A 25 4.83 -4.28 -5.23
C PRO A 25 3.54 -4.23 -6.09
N VAL A 26 2.39 -4.09 -5.44
CA VAL A 26 1.11 -3.78 -6.09
C VAL A 26 0.74 -2.36 -5.67
N LEU A 27 0.84 -1.43 -6.60
CA LEU A 27 0.67 0.00 -6.34
C LEU A 27 -0.80 0.36 -6.35
N VAL A 28 -1.22 1.10 -5.33
CA VAL A 28 -2.59 1.60 -5.16
C VAL A 28 -2.57 3.12 -5.10
N ASP A 29 -3.57 3.74 -5.72
CA ASP A 29 -3.68 5.19 -5.74
C ASP A 29 -4.03 5.79 -4.37
N CYS A 30 -3.96 7.11 -4.27
CA CYS A 30 -4.31 7.88 -3.08
C CYS A 30 -5.59 8.67 -3.26
N VAL A 31 -6.23 9.05 -2.16
CA VAL A 31 -7.34 10.01 -2.21
C VAL A 31 -6.80 11.45 -2.28
N PRO A 32 -7.35 12.34 -3.11
CA PRO A 32 -6.79 13.68 -3.34
C PRO A 32 -6.69 14.56 -2.09
N ASP A 33 -7.63 14.40 -1.15
CA ASP A 33 -7.76 15.29 0.02
C ASP A 33 -6.66 15.06 1.06
N THR A 34 -6.20 13.82 1.23
CA THR A 34 -5.21 13.45 2.27
C THR A 34 -3.89 12.98 1.70
N LEU A 35 -3.88 12.60 0.41
CA LEU A 35 -2.77 11.96 -0.30
C LEU A 35 -2.37 10.60 0.30
N LEU A 36 -3.22 10.05 1.19
CA LEU A 36 -3.08 8.71 1.76
C LEU A 36 -3.73 7.67 0.82
N MET A 37 -3.29 6.42 0.98
CA MET A 37 -3.79 5.27 0.24
C MET A 37 -5.32 5.19 0.27
N ASP A 38 -5.96 4.99 -0.88
CA ASP A 38 -7.39 4.71 -0.95
C ASP A 38 -7.68 3.31 -0.40
N PRO A 39 -8.43 3.17 0.71
CA PRO A 39 -8.69 1.87 1.32
C PRO A 39 -9.57 0.96 0.45
N GLN A 40 -10.50 1.51 -0.33
CA GLN A 40 -11.35 0.71 -1.22
C GLN A 40 -10.54 0.17 -2.40
N ALA A 41 -9.70 1.01 -3.00
CA ALA A 41 -8.78 0.56 -4.03
C ALA A 41 -7.77 -0.46 -3.50
N ALA A 42 -7.32 -0.33 -2.25
CA ALA A 42 -6.44 -1.29 -1.60
C ALA A 42 -7.11 -2.66 -1.44
N LEU A 43 -8.35 -2.71 -0.92
CA LEU A 43 -9.12 -3.94 -0.77
C LEU A 43 -9.42 -4.59 -2.11
N ALA A 44 -9.73 -3.81 -3.16
CA ALA A 44 -9.96 -4.32 -4.50
C ALA A 44 -8.68 -4.91 -5.16
N ALA A 45 -7.50 -4.46 -4.73
CA ALA A 45 -6.21 -4.96 -5.20
C ALA A 45 -5.76 -6.24 -4.49
N VAL A 46 -6.42 -6.64 -3.39
CA VAL A 46 -6.12 -7.90 -2.69
C VAL A 46 -6.56 -9.08 -3.55
N GLY A 47 -5.65 -10.02 -3.76
CA GLY A 47 -5.90 -11.26 -4.50
C GLY A 47 -5.20 -12.47 -3.88
N PRO A 48 -5.29 -13.65 -4.52
CA PRO A 48 -4.75 -14.91 -3.98
C PRO A 48 -3.24 -14.92 -3.69
N ALA A 49 -2.48 -14.02 -4.33
CA ALA A 49 -1.04 -13.88 -4.15
C ALA A 49 -0.65 -12.82 -3.11
N THR A 50 -1.61 -12.03 -2.62
CA THR A 50 -1.35 -10.96 -1.64
C THR A 50 -0.97 -11.55 -0.29
N ARG A 51 0.18 -11.12 0.25
CA ARG A 51 0.67 -11.54 1.57
C ARG A 51 0.62 -10.44 2.62
N ALA A 52 0.60 -9.18 2.18
CA ALA A 52 0.53 -8.03 3.07
C ALA A 52 -0.09 -6.82 2.38
N VAL A 53 -0.69 -5.95 3.18
CA VAL A 53 -1.07 -4.58 2.82
C VAL A 53 -0.27 -3.65 3.73
N VAL A 54 0.43 -2.67 3.13
CA VAL A 54 1.33 -1.75 3.83
C VAL A 54 0.84 -0.32 3.61
N PRO A 55 -0.07 0.19 4.46
CA PRO A 55 -0.44 1.60 4.45
C PRO A 55 0.74 2.46 4.93
N VAL A 56 0.80 3.71 4.48
CA VAL A 56 1.84 4.67 4.87
C VAL A 56 1.20 5.90 5.50
N HIS A 57 1.66 6.26 6.70
CA HIS A 57 1.27 7.48 7.40
C HIS A 57 1.97 8.70 6.79
N LEU A 58 1.55 9.06 5.58
CA LEU A 58 2.21 10.08 4.77
C LEU A 58 2.07 11.47 5.41
N TYR A 59 3.18 12.21 5.46
CA TYR A 59 3.25 13.53 6.09
C TYR A 59 2.88 13.57 7.58
N GLY A 60 2.93 12.43 8.28
CA GLY A 60 2.55 12.31 9.69
C GLY A 60 1.05 12.14 9.94
N GLN A 61 0.25 12.06 8.88
CA GLN A 61 -1.18 11.77 8.97
C GLN A 61 -1.40 10.26 9.15
N CYS A 62 -2.27 9.86 10.07
CA CYS A 62 -2.62 8.45 10.22
C CYS A 62 -3.36 7.95 8.98
N ALA A 63 -2.83 6.90 8.36
CA ALA A 63 -3.51 6.18 7.29
C ALA A 63 -4.76 5.48 7.84
N PRO A 64 -5.80 5.27 7.02
CA PRO A 64 -7.05 4.62 7.44
C PRO A 64 -6.87 3.09 7.61
N ALA A 65 -5.89 2.67 8.42
CA ALA A 65 -5.52 1.26 8.59
C ALA A 65 -6.65 0.42 9.20
N ALA A 66 -7.55 1.04 9.97
CA ALA A 66 -8.73 0.37 10.50
C ALA A 66 -9.73 -0.05 9.40
N GLU A 67 -9.70 0.61 8.24
CA GLU A 67 -10.55 0.27 7.08
C GLU A 67 -9.94 -0.84 6.22
N LEU A 68 -8.72 -1.31 6.54
CA LEU A 68 -8.00 -2.39 5.85
C LEU A 68 -8.05 -3.73 6.60
N ALA A 69 -8.80 -3.81 7.71
CA ALA A 69 -8.88 -4.96 8.61
C ALA A 69 -10.06 -5.88 8.31
#